data_AF-A0A352JVA8-F1
#
_entry.id   AF-A0A352JVA8-F1
#
_cell.length_a   1.000
_cell.length_b   1.000
_cell.length_c   1.000
_cell.angle_alpha   90.00
_cell.angle_beta   90.00
_cell.angle_gamma   90.00
#
_symmetry.space_group_name_H-M   'P 1'
#
loop_
_entity.id
_entity.type
_entity.pdbx_description
1 polymer ?
#
loop_
_entity_poly.entity_id
_entity_poly.type
_entity_poly.pdbx_seq_one_letter_code
_entity_poly.pdbx_strand_id
1 'polypeptide(L)'
;MKRIGTLFIVSVLILGMISCASMKRRDKGAIIGATSGGIIGGIIGHQAGNTAVGAILGAAVGGTAGGACRQFQGKKARQFKARIRRADS
;
A
#
# COMPACT_ATOMS: atom_id res chain seq x y z
N MET A 1 -17.85 -19.92 22.14
CA MET A 1 -16.68 -19.04 21.93
C MET A 1 -16.09 -19.10 20.52
N LYS A 2 -15.86 -20.28 19.92
CA LYS A 2 -15.30 -20.41 18.56
C LYS A 2 -16.14 -19.74 17.45
N ARG A 3 -17.47 -19.91 17.50
CA ARG A 3 -18.42 -19.33 16.51
C ARG A 3 -18.50 -17.79 16.56
N ILE A 4 -18.41 -17.21 17.76
CA ILE A 4 -18.34 -15.76 17.95
C ILE A 4 -17.02 -15.20 17.42
N GLY A 5 -15.90 -15.89 17.65
CA GLY A 5 -14.61 -15.52 17.04
C GLY A 5 -14.63 -15.58 15.51
N THR A 6 -15.23 -16.62 14.93
CA THR A 6 -15.40 -16.73 13.47
C THR A 6 -16.28 -15.62 12.90
N LEU A 7 -17.40 -15.27 13.56
CA LEU A 7 -18.27 -14.17 13.14
C LEU A 7 -17.57 -12.81 13.21
N PHE A 8 -16.73 -12.59 14.24
CA PHE A 8 -15.96 -11.36 14.39
C PHE A 8 -14.91 -11.21 13.29
N ILE A 9 -14.19 -12.29 12.97
CA ILE A 9 -13.20 -12.33 11.87
C ILE A 9 -13.86 -12.10 10.52
N VAL A 10 -14.99 -12.73 10.25
CA VAL A 10 -15.75 -12.56 9.00
C VAL A 10 -16.24 -11.11 8.88
N SER A 11 -16.75 -10.52 9.97
CA SER A 11 -17.16 -9.12 9.99
C SER A 11 -16.01 -8.17 9.65
N VAL A 12 -14.84 -8.33 10.30
CA VAL A 12 -13.63 -7.54 9.99
C VAL A 12 -13.18 -7.69 8.53
N LEU A 13 -13.30 -8.89 7.97
CA LEU A 13 -12.91 -9.16 6.58
C LEU A 13 -13.81 -8.43 5.57
N ILE A 14 -15.13 -8.40 5.82
CA ILE A 14 -16.11 -7.72 4.99
C ILE A 14 -15.91 -6.19 5.05
N LEU A 15 -15.67 -5.64 6.25
CA LEU A 15 -15.31 -4.22 6.40
C LEU A 15 -13.97 -3.90 5.70
N GLY A 16 -13.00 -4.82 5.73
CA GLY A 16 -11.73 -4.70 5.03
C GLY A 16 -11.87 -4.65 3.50
N MET A 17 -12.82 -5.40 2.92
CA MET A 17 -13.12 -5.36 1.49
C MET A 17 -13.74 -4.03 1.04
N ILE A 18 -14.66 -3.45 1.83
CA ILE A 18 -15.24 -2.13 1.57
C ILE A 18 -14.17 -1.04 1.68
N SER A 19 -13.29 -1.16 2.67
CA SER A 19 -12.12 -0.29 2.83
C SER A 19 -11.17 -0.41 1.64
N CYS A 20 -10.95 -1.61 1.07
CA CYS A 20 -10.11 -1.80 -0.12
C CYS A 20 -10.67 -1.14 -1.38
N ALA A 21 -12.01 -1.06 -1.51
CA ALA A 21 -12.69 -0.36 -2.60
C ALA A 21 -12.75 1.17 -2.42
N SER A 22 -12.84 1.64 -1.17
CA SER A 22 -12.87 3.08 -0.80
C SER A 22 -11.50 3.64 -0.41
N MET A 23 -10.43 2.86 -0.57
CA MET A 23 -9.07 3.27 -0.24
C MET A 23 -8.59 4.29 -1.27
N LYS A 24 -8.24 5.52 -0.84
CA LYS A 24 -7.59 6.47 -1.74
C LYS A 24 -6.31 5.82 -2.26
N ARG A 25 -5.95 6.10 -3.53
CA ARG A 25 -4.68 5.67 -4.14
C ARG A 25 -3.46 5.97 -3.25
N ARG A 26 -3.57 7.00 -2.39
CA ARG A 26 -2.60 7.33 -1.34
C ARG A 26 -2.45 6.24 -0.29
N ASP A 27 -3.54 5.81 0.33
CA ASP A 27 -3.49 4.84 1.43
C ASP A 27 -3.06 3.47 0.92
N LYS A 28 -3.51 3.10 -0.30
CA LYS A 28 -3.02 1.89 -0.99
C LYS A 28 -1.52 1.95 -1.24
N GLY A 29 -1.03 3.07 -1.78
CA GLY A 29 0.40 3.27 -2.04
C GLY A 29 1.23 3.31 -0.75
N ALA A 30 0.73 3.96 0.29
CA ALA A 30 1.38 4.06 1.59
C ALA A 30 1.45 2.70 2.28
N ILE A 31 0.36 1.93 2.30
CA ILE A 31 0.34 0.60 2.91
C ILE A 31 1.27 -0.35 2.17
N ILE A 32 1.22 -0.37 0.83
CA ILE A 32 2.09 -1.22 0.01
C ILE A 32 3.55 -0.80 0.16
N GLY A 33 3.83 0.51 0.15
CA GLY A 33 5.17 1.05 0.33
C GLY A 33 5.71 0.80 1.73
N ALA A 34 4.90 0.93 2.77
CA ALA A 34 5.30 0.67 4.15
C ALA A 34 5.57 -0.81 4.40
N THR A 35 4.69 -1.69 3.90
CA THR A 35 4.88 -3.14 4.05
C THR A 35 6.09 -3.64 3.25
N SER A 36 6.23 -3.25 1.98
CA SER A 36 7.40 -3.61 1.17
C SER A 36 8.70 -3.01 1.70
N GLY A 37 8.68 -1.72 2.06
CA GLY A 37 9.82 -1.00 2.64
C GLY A 37 10.22 -1.56 4.00
N GLY A 38 9.26 -1.97 4.83
CA GLY A 38 9.52 -2.58 6.14
C GLY A 38 10.15 -3.96 6.06
N ILE A 39 9.75 -4.77 5.08
CA ILE A 39 10.39 -6.09 4.83
C ILE A 39 11.83 -5.88 4.37
N ILE A 40 12.04 -5.05 3.35
CA ILE A 40 13.38 -4.79 2.79
C ILE A 40 14.29 -4.13 3.85
N GLY A 41 13.76 -3.12 4.54
CA GLY A 41 14.45 -2.45 5.64
C GLY A 41 14.76 -3.38 6.80
N GLY A 42 13.87 -4.33 7.12
CA GLY A 42 14.10 -5.34 8.15
C GLY A 42 15.24 -6.29 7.82
N ILE A 43 15.36 -6.71 6.56
CA ILE A 43 16.46 -7.57 6.07
C ILE A 43 17.79 -6.79 6.11
N ILE A 44 17.79 -5.54 5.64
CA ILE A 44 19.00 -4.69 5.67
C ILE A 44 19.39 -4.36 7.13
N GLY A 45 18.41 -4.06 7.98
CA GLY A 45 18.61 -3.83 9.40
C GLY A 45 19.13 -5.08 10.12
N HIS A 46 18.71 -6.28 9.71
CA HIS A 46 19.23 -7.53 10.24
C HIS A 46 20.73 -7.66 10.02
N GLN A 47 21.21 -7.35 8.82
CA GLN A 47 22.64 -7.33 8.49
C GLN A 47 23.41 -6.26 9.28
N ALA A 48 22.75 -5.15 9.63
CA ALA A 48 23.31 -4.08 10.46
C ALA A 48 23.17 -4.32 11.98
N GLY A 49 22.69 -5.49 12.41
CA GLY A 49 22.54 -5.87 13.81
C GLY A 49 21.25 -5.39 14.49
N ASN A 50 20.34 -4.73 13.76
CA ASN A 50 19.03 -4.33 14.29
C ASN A 50 17.91 -4.34 13.24
N THR A 51 17.26 -5.50 13.10
CA THR A 51 16.09 -5.72 12.24
C THR A 51 14.94 -4.76 12.55
N ALA A 52 14.69 -4.46 13.83
CA ALA A 52 13.57 -3.62 14.22
C ALA A 52 13.75 -2.17 13.72
N VAL A 53 14.95 -1.63 13.86
CA VAL A 53 15.27 -0.28 13.39
C VAL A 53 15.21 -0.20 11.86
N GLY A 54 15.79 -1.18 11.16
CA GLY A 54 15.72 -1.23 9.71
C GLY A 54 14.29 -1.38 9.18
N ALA A 55 13.46 -2.20 9.82
CA ALA A 55 12.07 -2.38 9.43
C ALA A 55 11.24 -1.12 9.66
N ILE A 56 11.42 -0.42 10.79
CA ILE A 56 10.69 0.82 11.08
C ILE A 56 11.11 1.93 10.11
N LEU A 57 12.41 2.10 9.88
CA LEU A 57 12.92 3.09 8.91
C LEU A 57 12.44 2.79 7.49
N GLY A 58 12.56 1.54 7.06
CA GLY A 58 12.11 1.10 5.74
C GLY A 58 10.60 1.25 5.56
N ALA A 59 9.81 0.96 6.60
CA ALA A 59 8.37 1.16 6.58
C ALA A 59 7.97 2.64 6.57
N ALA A 60 8.68 3.49 7.32
CA ALA A 60 8.44 4.93 7.35
C ALA A 60 8.78 5.58 5.99
N VAL A 61 9.95 5.27 5.42
CA VAL A 61 10.38 5.79 4.11
C VAL A 61 9.51 5.23 2.99
N GLY A 62 9.27 3.91 2.98
CA GLY A 62 8.43 3.28 1.97
C GLY A 62 6.97 3.73 2.05
N GLY A 63 6.44 3.91 3.26
CA GLY A 63 5.07 4.36 3.49
C GLY A 63 4.84 5.81 3.10
N THR A 64 5.78 6.70 3.44
CA THR A 64 5.72 8.11 3.02
C THR A 64 5.91 8.26 1.52
N ALA A 65 6.88 7.58 0.91
CA ALA A 65 7.09 7.59 -0.54
C ALA A 65 5.89 7.03 -1.30
N GLY A 66 5.30 5.93 -0.80
CA GLY A 66 4.10 5.32 -1.36
C GLY A 66 2.85 6.21 -1.22
N GLY A 67 2.73 6.98 -0.14
CA GLY A 67 1.60 7.90 0.11
C GLY A 67 1.73 9.26 -0.58
N ALA A 68 2.95 9.74 -0.83
CA ALA A 68 3.23 11.06 -1.41
C ALA A 68 3.05 11.13 -2.93
N CYS A 69 3.02 9.99 -3.64
CA CYS A 69 3.00 9.93 -5.10
C CYS A 69 1.65 10.39 -5.69
N ARG A 70 1.44 11.71 -5.88
CA ARG A 70 0.13 12.25 -6.32
C ARG A 70 0.16 13.30 -7.44
N GLN A 71 1.25 14.04 -7.64
CA GLN A 71 1.27 15.10 -8.65
C GLN A 71 1.33 14.58 -10.10
N PHE A 72 1.85 13.37 -10.34
CA PHE A 72 2.09 12.88 -11.71
C PHE A 72 1.01 11.92 -12.24
N GLN A 73 0.27 11.23 -11.36
CA GLN A 73 -0.71 10.21 -11.77
C GLN A 73 -1.91 10.80 -12.53
N GLY A 74 -2.39 11.99 -12.14
CA GLY A 74 -3.52 12.64 -12.83
C GLY A 74 -3.23 12.99 -14.29
N LYS A 75 -1.99 13.38 -14.59
CA LYS A 75 -1.55 13.69 -15.96
C LYS A 75 -1.29 12.41 -16.77
N LYS A 76 -0.63 11.42 -16.17
CA LYS A 76 -0.35 10.12 -16.80
C LYS A 76 -1.62 9.35 -17.15
N ALA A 77 -2.62 9.31 -16.27
CA ALA A 77 -3.90 8.65 -16.54
C ALA A 77 -4.68 9.33 -17.68
N ARG A 78 -4.66 10.66 -17.74
CA ARG A 78 -5.27 11.43 -18.83
C ARG A 78 -4.55 11.22 -20.15
N GLN A 79 -3.22 11.27 -20.16
CA GLN A 79 -2.42 11.03 -21.36
C GLN A 79 -2.54 9.58 -21.85
N PHE A 80 -2.59 8.61 -20.95
CA PHE A 80 -2.80 7.21 -21.30
C PHE A 80 -4.19 7.01 -21.92
N LYS A 81 -5.27 7.52 -21.29
CA LYS A 81 -6.61 7.51 -21.88
C LYS A 81 -6.65 8.20 -23.25
N ALA A 82 -5.93 9.30 -23.42
CA ALA A 82 -5.86 10.00 -24.71
C ALA A 82 -5.09 9.19 -25.77
N ARG A 83 -4.02 8.48 -25.40
CA ARG A 83 -3.27 7.60 -26.31
C ARG A 83 -4.09 6.39 -26.73
N ILE A 84 -4.78 5.74 -25.80
CA ILE A 84 -5.63 4.58 -26.12
C ILE A 84 -6.81 5.00 -27.01
N ARG A 85 -7.47 6.13 -26.69
CA ARG A 85 -8.58 6.64 -27.51
C ARG A 85 -8.17 6.97 -28.95
N ARG A 86 -6.92 7.39 -29.19
CA ARG A 86 -6.38 7.61 -30.54
C ARG A 86 -5.98 6.32 -31.27
N ALA A 87 -5.78 5.22 -30.56
CA ALA A 87 -5.44 3.94 -31.18
C ALA A 87 -6.68 3.13 -31.59
N ASP A 88 -7.88 3.57 -31.17
CA ASP A 88 -9.19 2.95 -31.42
C ASP A 88 -9.99 3.71 -32.51
N SER A 89 -9.36 4.70 -33.15
CA SER A 89 -9.95 5.58 -34.18
C SER A 89 -9.01 5.69 -35.36
#